data_AF-A0A644YEF5-F1
#
_entry.id   AF-A0A644YEF5-F1
#
_cell.length_a   1.000
_cell.length_b   1.000
_cell.length_c   1.000
_cell.angle_alpha   90.00
_cell.angle_beta   90.00
_cell.angle_gamma   90.00
#
_symmetry.space_group_name_H-M   'P 1'
#
loop_
_entity.id
_entity.type
_entity.pdbx_description
1 polymer ?
#
loop_
_entity_poly.entity_id
_entity_poly.type
_entity_poly.pdbx_seq_one_letter_code
_entity_poly.pdbx_strand_id
1 'polypeptide(L)'
;MIGGSFTLYSAVKKKVRTNANVSIFFETATVAPLALAWAVAAEIGGMGAGGVLHGAQWLLLPLSGVVTTIPLMLFAVGIRTTSMTLSSVLMYINPTAQLLLGVLVYHEEFNATHGILFGFVWTSLVIFLISDRMKQKKVSKESKPCV
;
A
#
# COMPACT_ATOMS: atom_id res chain seq x y z
N MET A 1 -5.07 -16.97 1.14
CA MET A 1 -6.36 -16.30 1.41
C MET A 1 -6.33 -14.78 1.23
N ILE A 2 -5.18 -14.08 1.33
CA ILE A 2 -5.11 -12.61 1.19
C ILE A 2 -5.32 -12.14 -0.26
N GLY A 3 -4.80 -12.88 -1.26
CA GLY A 3 -4.89 -12.49 -2.68
C GLY A 3 -6.32 -12.42 -3.24
N GLY A 4 -7.22 -13.29 -2.77
CA GLY A 4 -8.63 -13.28 -3.18
C GLY A 4 -9.36 -12.02 -2.72
N SER A 5 -9.20 -11.65 -1.44
CA SER A 5 -9.78 -10.44 -0.86
C SER A 5 -9.27 -9.17 -1.54
N PHE A 6 -7.97 -9.12 -1.86
CA PHE A 6 -7.36 -7.96 -2.51
C PHE A 6 -7.81 -7.80 -3.97
N THR A 7 -7.97 -8.92 -4.68
CA THR A 7 -8.47 -8.93 -6.06
C THR A 7 -9.95 -8.49 -6.11
N LEU A 8 -10.76 -8.99 -5.19
CA LEU A 8 -12.18 -8.62 -5.08
C LEU A 8 -12.33 -7.13 -4.73
N TYR A 9 -11.59 -6.64 -3.73
CA TYR A 9 -11.58 -5.23 -3.34
C TYR A 9 -11.16 -4.31 -4.50
N SER A 10 -10.08 -4.67 -5.21
CA SER A 10 -9.58 -3.88 -6.36
C SER A 10 -10.56 -3.86 -7.54
N ALA A 11 -11.25 -4.97 -7.80
CA ALA A 11 -12.25 -5.07 -8.87
C ALA A 11 -13.50 -4.24 -8.57
N VAL A 12 -13.97 -4.25 -7.31
CA VAL A 12 -15.13 -3.45 -6.87
C VAL A 12 -14.79 -1.95 -6.92
N LYS A 13 -13.62 -1.56 -6.40
CA LYS A 13 -13.18 -0.15 -6.38
C LYS A 13 -13.02 0.44 -7.78
N LYS A 14 -12.68 -0.37 -8.78
CA LYS A 14 -12.56 0.05 -10.19
C LYS A 14 -13.90 0.42 -10.85
N LYS A 15 -15.05 -0.08 -10.34
CA LYS A 15 -16.40 0.25 -10.85
C LYS A 15 -17.00 1.50 -10.21
N VAL A 16 -16.45 1.98 -9.09
CA VAL A 16 -17.02 3.08 -8.30
C VAL A 16 -16.43 4.41 -8.79
N ARG A 17 -17.20 5.16 -9.59
CA ARG A 17 -16.83 6.49 -10.13
C ARG A 17 -17.08 7.64 -9.14
N THR A 18 -16.77 7.45 -7.87
CA THR A 18 -16.98 8.47 -6.82
C THR A 18 -15.66 9.14 -6.43
N ASN A 19 -15.67 10.37 -5.92
CA ASN A 19 -14.45 11.08 -5.47
C ASN A 19 -13.67 10.24 -4.42
N ALA A 20 -12.34 10.14 -4.57
CA ALA A 20 -11.50 9.19 -3.81
C ALA A 20 -11.59 9.44 -2.30
N ASN A 21 -11.70 10.71 -1.95
CA ASN A 21 -11.82 11.18 -0.57
C ASN A 21 -13.10 10.63 0.08
N VAL A 22 -14.22 10.56 -0.67
CA VAL A 22 -15.50 10.05 -0.17
C VAL A 22 -15.47 8.53 -0.01
N SER A 23 -14.85 7.82 -0.97
CA SER A 23 -14.72 6.35 -0.91
C SER A 23 -13.87 5.90 0.28
N ILE A 24 -12.73 6.54 0.54
CA ILE A 24 -11.87 6.21 1.67
C ILE A 24 -12.57 6.53 2.99
N PHE A 25 -13.24 7.69 3.08
CA PHE A 25 -13.99 8.06 4.27
C PHE A 25 -15.08 7.04 4.61
N PHE A 26 -15.86 6.59 3.63
CA PHE A 26 -16.90 5.57 3.86
C PHE A 26 -16.34 4.20 4.23
N GLU A 27 -15.22 3.79 3.62
CA GLU A 27 -14.52 2.56 4.00
C GLU A 27 -14.05 2.63 5.45
N THR A 28 -13.40 3.73 5.83
CA THR A 28 -12.93 3.93 7.21
C THR A 28 -14.09 4.07 8.20
N ALA A 29 -15.14 4.80 7.84
CA ALA A 29 -16.32 5.01 8.69
C ALA A 29 -17.12 3.72 8.96
N THR A 30 -17.11 2.78 8.01
CA THR A 30 -17.79 1.49 8.18
C THR A 30 -16.96 0.53 9.05
N VAL A 31 -15.63 0.60 8.95
CA VAL A 31 -14.72 -0.23 9.75
C VAL A 31 -14.52 0.33 11.17
N ALA A 32 -14.61 1.65 11.34
CA ALA A 32 -14.46 2.36 12.61
C ALA A 32 -15.34 1.81 13.77
N PRO A 33 -16.66 1.58 13.61
CA PRO A 33 -17.48 1.05 14.70
C PRO A 33 -17.09 -0.38 15.08
N LEU A 34 -16.68 -1.21 14.11
CA LEU A 34 -16.19 -2.55 14.39
C LEU A 34 -14.85 -2.52 15.15
N ALA A 35 -13.94 -1.62 14.76
CA ALA A 35 -12.67 -1.41 15.44
C ALA A 35 -12.87 -0.90 16.89
N LEU A 36 -13.82 0.03 17.10
CA LEU A 36 -14.19 0.52 18.42
C LEU A 36 -14.80 -0.58 19.29
N ALA A 37 -15.73 -1.38 18.75
CA ALA A 37 -16.33 -2.49 19.48
C ALA A 37 -15.27 -3.50 19.94
N TRP A 38 -14.29 -3.81 19.09
CA TRP A 38 -13.18 -4.68 19.45
C TRP A 38 -12.24 -4.05 20.49
N ALA A 39 -11.92 -2.76 20.35
CA ALA A 39 -11.07 -2.05 21.31
C ALA A 39 -11.68 -2.06 22.72
N VAL A 40 -12.99 -1.79 22.84
CA VAL A 40 -13.72 -1.85 24.11
C VAL A 40 -13.73 -3.28 24.67
N ALA A 41 -13.97 -4.29 23.82
CA ALA A 41 -13.93 -5.69 24.25
C ALA A 41 -12.53 -6.11 24.74
N ALA A 42 -11.46 -5.66 24.08
CA ALA A 42 -10.08 -5.93 24.46
C ALA A 42 -9.72 -5.25 25.80
N GLU A 43 -10.24 -4.05 26.04
CA GLU A 43 -10.03 -3.30 27.28
C GLU A 43 -10.75 -3.93 28.47
N ILE A 44 -11.98 -4.43 28.27
CA ILE A 44 -12.69 -5.24 29.27
C ILE A 44 -11.98 -6.57 29.53
N GLY A 45 -11.39 -7.17 28.50
CA GLY A 45 -10.64 -8.42 28.59
C GLY A 45 -9.22 -8.30 29.18
N GLY A 46 -8.80 -7.12 29.64
CA GLY A 46 -7.48 -6.88 30.22
C GLY A 46 -6.30 -6.93 29.24
N MET A 47 -6.58 -7.07 27.93
CA MET A 47 -5.59 -6.99 26.85
C MET A 47 -5.57 -5.60 26.19
N GLY A 48 -6.29 -4.63 26.76
CA GLY A 48 -6.43 -3.29 26.21
C GLY A 48 -5.20 -2.41 26.40
N ALA A 49 -5.17 -1.32 25.63
CA ALA A 49 -4.14 -0.29 25.68
C ALA A 49 -4.04 0.43 27.04
N GLY A 50 -5.10 0.38 27.85
CA GLY A 50 -5.21 1.01 29.18
C GLY A 50 -4.09 0.68 30.18
N GLY A 51 -3.54 -0.54 30.14
CA GLY A 51 -2.47 -0.95 31.04
C GLY A 51 -1.05 -0.73 30.50
N VAL A 52 -0.91 -0.40 29.21
CA VAL A 52 0.38 -0.35 28.51
C VAL A 52 0.78 1.08 28.15
N LEU A 53 -0.18 1.93 27.80
CA LEU A 53 0.08 3.31 27.42
C LEU A 53 -0.04 4.26 28.61
N HIS A 54 1.03 5.01 28.89
CA HIS A 54 1.05 6.01 29.95
C HIS A 54 1.29 7.42 29.39
N GLY A 55 0.54 8.41 29.89
CA GLY A 55 0.73 9.83 29.61
C GLY A 55 0.76 10.17 28.12
N ALA A 56 1.89 10.68 27.63
CA ALA A 56 2.07 11.13 26.25
C ALA A 56 1.97 10.02 25.19
N GLN A 57 2.07 8.74 25.57
CA GLN A 57 1.94 7.62 24.63
C GLN A 57 0.53 7.50 24.04
N TRP A 58 -0.50 7.97 24.76
CA TRP A 58 -1.87 8.06 24.25
C TRP A 58 -1.99 8.95 23.01
N LEU A 59 -1.07 9.90 22.85
CA LEU A 59 -1.03 10.79 21.68
C LEU A 59 -0.46 10.08 20.44
N LEU A 60 0.29 8.99 20.60
CA LEU A 60 0.86 8.22 19.48
C LEU A 60 -0.22 7.50 18.66
N LEU A 61 -1.31 7.07 19.31
CA LEU A 61 -2.45 6.43 18.65
C LEU A 61 -3.07 7.31 17.55
N PRO A 62 -3.55 8.54 17.84
CA PRO A 62 -4.09 9.42 16.80
C PRO A 62 -3.01 9.89 15.82
N LEU A 63 -1.77 10.12 16.27
CA LEU A 63 -0.67 10.49 15.36
C LEU A 63 -0.36 9.40 14.34
N SER A 64 -0.37 8.13 14.74
CA SER A 64 -0.14 7.01 13.82
C SER A 64 -1.18 6.96 12.69
N GLY A 65 -2.44 7.29 13.01
CA GLY A 65 -3.52 7.41 12.03
C GLY A 65 -3.26 8.56 11.04
N VAL A 66 -2.85 9.73 11.53
CA VAL A 66 -2.51 10.88 10.67
C VAL A 66 -1.34 10.54 9.75
N VAL A 67 -0.25 9.99 10.31
CA VAL A 67 0.95 9.62 9.55
C VAL A 67 0.63 8.57 8.48
N THR A 68 -0.28 7.63 8.75
CA THR A 68 -0.68 6.59 7.78
C THR A 68 -1.64 7.11 6.71
N THR A 69 -2.50 8.08 7.05
CA THR A 69 -3.50 8.64 6.11
C THR A 69 -2.83 9.44 4.99
N ILE A 70 -1.75 10.15 5.29
CA ILE A 70 -1.00 10.96 4.32
C ILE A 70 -0.55 10.13 3.09
N PRO A 71 0.27 9.06 3.23
CA PRO A 71 0.72 8.27 2.08
C PRO A 71 -0.44 7.55 1.39
N LEU A 72 -1.48 7.12 2.13
CA LEU A 72 -2.67 6.51 1.52
C LEU A 72 -3.44 7.49 0.63
N MET A 73 -3.60 8.75 1.06
CA MET A 73 -4.23 9.78 0.24
C MET A 73 -3.40 10.10 -1.01
N LEU A 74 -2.08 10.29 -0.87
CA LEU A 74 -1.19 10.47 -2.01
C LEU A 74 -1.29 9.29 -2.99
N PHE A 75 -1.31 8.06 -2.47
CA PHE A 75 -1.45 6.85 -3.28
C PHE A 75 -2.80 6.80 -4.01
N ALA A 76 -3.90 7.09 -3.32
CA ALA A 76 -5.24 7.08 -3.90
C ALA A 76 -5.42 8.10 -5.03
N VAL A 77 -4.76 9.25 -4.93
CA VAL A 77 -4.70 10.25 -6.00
C VAL A 77 -3.83 9.77 -7.16
N GLY A 78 -2.64 9.24 -6.88
CA GLY A 78 -1.70 8.76 -7.91
C GLY A 78 -2.18 7.56 -8.70
N ILE A 79 -2.97 6.67 -8.09
CA ILE A 79 -3.51 5.49 -8.79
C ILE A 79 -4.57 5.84 -9.84
N ARG A 80 -5.22 7.00 -9.71
CA ARG A 80 -6.25 7.45 -10.67
C ARG A 80 -5.68 7.95 -11.98
N THR A 81 -4.46 8.47 -11.95
CA THR A 81 -3.79 9.07 -13.09
C THR A 81 -2.88 8.08 -13.83
N THR A 82 -2.67 6.90 -13.27
CA THR A 82 -1.63 5.96 -13.70
C THR A 82 -2.25 4.66 -14.24
N SER A 83 -1.64 4.07 -15.28
CA SER A 83 -2.06 2.78 -15.84
C SER A 83 -1.98 1.67 -14.78
N MET A 84 -2.93 0.73 -14.81
CA MET A 84 -3.06 -0.36 -13.84
C MET A 84 -1.77 -1.18 -13.65
N THR A 85 -0.97 -1.34 -14.71
CA THR A 85 0.34 -1.99 -14.68
C THR A 85 1.38 -1.21 -13.87
N LEU A 86 1.44 0.11 -14.05
CA LEU A 86 2.39 0.98 -13.35
C LEU A 86 2.07 1.09 -11.85
N SER A 87 0.80 1.04 -11.48
CA SER A 87 0.38 1.06 -10.07
C SER A 87 0.93 -0.13 -9.27
N SER A 88 1.00 -1.31 -9.87
CA SER A 88 1.62 -2.49 -9.24
C SER A 88 3.14 -2.39 -9.18
N VAL A 89 3.77 -1.80 -10.19
CA VAL A 89 5.23 -1.53 -10.18
C VAL A 89 5.59 -0.54 -9.08
N LEU A 90 4.81 0.53 -8.90
CA LEU A 90 5.02 1.52 -7.84
C LEU A 90 4.93 0.93 -6.43
N MET A 91 4.16 -0.15 -6.24
CA MET A 91 4.08 -0.82 -4.94
C MET A 91 5.38 -1.51 -4.50
N TYR A 92 6.35 -1.74 -5.40
CA TYR A 92 7.70 -2.22 -5.02
C TYR A 92 8.51 -1.20 -4.21
N ILE A 93 8.06 0.06 -4.16
CA ILE A 93 8.65 1.08 -3.28
C ILE A 93 8.45 0.71 -1.80
N ASN A 94 7.31 0.09 -1.46
CA ASN A 94 6.99 -0.26 -0.07
C ASN A 94 8.01 -1.24 0.56
N PRO A 95 8.29 -2.43 -0.02
CA PRO A 95 9.31 -3.32 0.53
C PRO A 95 10.72 -2.70 0.49
N THR A 96 11.01 -1.82 -0.48
CA THR A 96 12.29 -1.10 -0.53
C THR A 96 12.42 -0.09 0.63
N ALA A 97 11.36 0.66 0.93
CA ALA A 97 11.31 1.58 2.05
C ALA A 97 11.40 0.84 3.39
N GLN A 98 10.71 -0.30 3.52
CA GLN A 98 10.81 -1.16 4.71
C GLN A 98 12.24 -1.67 4.92
N LEU A 99 12.92 -2.12 3.86
CA LEU A 99 14.32 -2.53 3.92
C LEU A 99 15.22 -1.36 4.36
N LEU A 100 15.05 -0.17 3.77
CA LEU A 100 15.82 1.01 4.12
C LEU A 100 15.60 1.44 5.57
N LEU A 101 14.35 1.43 6.05
CA LEU A 101 14.05 1.72 7.45
C LEU A 101 14.67 0.67 8.39
N GLY A 102 14.61 -0.61 8.04
CA GLY A 102 15.26 -1.71 8.78
C GLY A 102 16.76 -1.49 8.95
N VAL A 103 17.45 -1.14 7.87
CA VAL A 103 18.91 -0.95 7.88
C VAL A 103 19.33 0.38 8.50
N LEU A 104 18.65 1.49 8.16
CA LEU A 104 19.08 2.84 8.54
C LEU A 104 18.56 3.29 9.91
N VAL A 105 17.34 2.89 10.28
CA VAL A 105 16.68 3.36 11.52
C VAL A 105 16.75 2.29 12.60
N TYR A 106 16.46 1.04 12.26
CA TYR A 106 16.46 -0.07 13.23
C TYR A 106 17.83 -0.75 13.35
N HIS A 107 18.81 -0.37 12.51
CA HIS A 107 20.17 -0.92 12.50
C HIS A 107 20.20 -2.46 12.46
N GLU A 108 19.24 -3.09 11.77
CA GLU A 108 19.20 -4.55 11.65
C GLU A 108 20.37 -5.05 10.79
N GLU A 109 20.90 -6.23 11.13
CA GLU A 109 22.00 -6.85 10.39
C GLU A 109 21.56 -7.16 8.95
N PHE A 110 22.11 -6.40 8.01
CA PHE A 110 21.87 -6.61 6.60
C PHE A 110 22.63 -7.86 6.12
N ASN A 111 21.98 -9.02 6.27
CA ASN A 111 22.51 -10.30 5.80
C ASN A 111 22.56 -10.32 4.26
N ALA A 112 23.65 -10.86 3.70
CA ALA A 112 23.87 -11.00 2.25
C ALA A 112 22.71 -11.70 1.53
N THR A 113 22.01 -12.63 2.20
CA THR A 113 20.81 -13.30 1.67
C THR A 113 19.70 -12.31 1.33
N HIS A 114 19.43 -11.31 2.17
CA HIS A 114 18.40 -10.29 1.91
C HIS A 114 18.77 -9.43 0.69
N GLY A 115 20.06 -9.10 0.54
CA GLY A 115 20.56 -8.37 -0.62
C GLY A 115 20.39 -9.13 -1.94
N ILE A 116 20.68 -10.44 -1.94
CA ILE A 116 20.51 -11.30 -3.13
C ILE A 116 19.03 -11.40 -3.52
N LEU A 117 18.15 -11.66 -2.56
CA LEU A 117 16.70 -11.74 -2.79
C LEU A 117 16.13 -10.42 -3.32
N PHE A 118 16.59 -9.30 -2.75
CA PHE A 118 16.21 -7.97 -3.23
C PHE A 118 16.70 -7.72 -4.67
N GLY A 119 17.92 -8.18 -4.99
CA GLY A 119 18.46 -8.14 -6.36
C GLY A 119 17.60 -8.92 -7.37
N PHE A 120 17.14 -10.12 -7.02
CA PHE A 120 16.24 -10.91 -7.87
C PHE A 120 14.93 -10.19 -8.16
N VAL A 121 14.34 -9.59 -7.12
CA VAL A 121 13.10 -8.82 -7.22
C VAL A 121 13.27 -7.64 -8.20
N TRP A 122 14.31 -6.83 -8.03
CA TRP A 122 14.56 -5.68 -8.89
C TRP A 122 14.93 -6.08 -10.32
N THR A 123 15.66 -7.18 -10.49
CA THR A 123 15.98 -7.72 -11.82
C THR A 123 14.70 -8.11 -12.56
N SER A 124 13.79 -8.83 -11.91
CA SER A 124 12.49 -9.18 -12.47
C SER A 124 11.68 -7.94 -12.84
N LEU A 125 11.68 -6.92 -11.97
CA LEU A 125 10.96 -5.67 -12.22
C LEU A 125 11.51 -4.89 -13.43
N VAL A 126 12.84 -4.80 -13.57
CA VAL A 126 13.49 -4.14 -14.71
C VAL A 126 13.15 -4.87 -16.01
N ILE A 127 13.23 -6.20 -16.02
CA ILE A 127 12.86 -7.01 -17.20
C ILE A 127 11.40 -6.78 -17.57
N PHE A 128 10.50 -6.76 -16.58
CA PHE A 128 9.08 -6.51 -16.79
C PHE A 128 8.81 -5.11 -17.37
N LEU A 129 9.44 -4.06 -16.84
CA LEU A 129 9.32 -2.69 -17.33
C LEU A 129 9.83 -2.54 -18.77
N ILE A 130 10.94 -3.20 -19.12
CA ILE A 130 11.47 -3.20 -20.49
C ILE A 130 10.47 -3.89 -21.43
N SER A 131 9.93 -5.05 -21.03
CA SER A 131 8.93 -5.80 -21.79
C SER A 131 7.63 -5.03 -22.04
N ASP A 132 7.09 -4.38 -21.00
CA ASP A 132 5.88 -3.55 -21.12
C ASP A 132 6.09 -2.36 -22.06
N ARG A 133 7.26 -1.68 -21.96
CA ARG A 133 7.62 -0.57 -22.85
C ARG A 133 7.75 -1.01 -24.30
N MET A 134 8.25 -2.22 -24.56
CA MET A 134 8.33 -2.80 -25.91
C MET A 134 6.96 -3.14 -26.49
N LYS A 135 6.03 -3.67 -25.67
CA LYS A 135 4.63 -3.92 -26.08
C LYS A 135 3.91 -2.62 -26.44
N GLN A 136 4.03 -1.59 -25.60
CA GLN A 136 3.45 -0.26 -25.85
C GLN A 136 3.94 0.34 -27.18
N LYS A 137 5.23 0.20 -27.49
CA LYS A 137 5.81 0.64 -28.77
C LYS A 137 5.29 -0.13 -29.99
N LYS A 138 4.98 -1.42 -29.87
CA LYS A 138 4.40 -2.21 -30.97
C LYS A 138 2.96 -1.79 -31.27
N VAL A 139 2.13 -1.66 -30.22
CA VAL A 139 0.72 -1.24 -30.37
C VAL A 139 0.59 0.16 -30.99
N SER A 140 1.47 1.10 -30.59
CA SER A 140 1.50 2.44 -31.19
C SER A 140 2.03 2.49 -32.64
N LYS A 141 2.71 1.43 -33.11
CA LYS A 141 3.21 1.32 -34.48
C LYS A 141 2.17 0.72 -35.44
N GLU A 142 1.35 -0.22 -34.97
CA GLU A 142 0.24 -0.82 -35.73
C GLU A 142 -0.97 0.13 -35.88
N SER A 143 -1.10 1.14 -35.03
CA SER A 143 -2.21 2.11 -35.08
C SER A 143 -1.95 3.31 -36.00
N LYS A 144 -0.82 3.36 -36.72
CA LYS A 144 -0.63 4.38 -37.77
C LYS A 144 -1.40 3.92 -39.00
N PRO A 145 -2.43 4.67 -39.47
CA PRO A 145 -3.11 4.33 -40.72
C PRO A 145 -2.06 4.35 -41.83
N CYS A 146 -2.07 3.32 -42.68
CA CYS A 146 -1.42 3.40 -43.98
C CYS A 146 -2.02 4.62 -44.70
N VAL A 147 -1.17 5.62 -44.95
CA VAL A 147 -1.45 6.68 -45.93
C VAL A 147 -0.87 6.21 -47.26
#